data_AF-A0A3M3UF57-F1
#
_entry.id   AF-A0A3M3UF57-F1
#
_cell.length_a   1.000
_cell.length_b   1.000
_cell.length_c   1.000
_cell.angle_alpha   90.00
_cell.angle_beta   90.00
_cell.angle_gamma   90.00
#
_symmetry.space_group_name_H-M   'P 1'
#
loop_
_entity.id
_entity.type
_entity.pdbx_description
1 polymer ?
#
loop_
_entity_poly.entity_id
_entity_poly.type
_entity_poly.pdbx_seq_one_letter_code
_entity_poly.pdbx_strand_id
1 'polypeptide(L)'
;MADKLEPIDIAPEIARQMRRCAATQSNGDAAVALGFDLKTDRSYKDALQAFQNGVASGDEIAASFLSKVFRGPKPDDRLYFMAQEEDLQRAERYTLISKILGDWSYANPSVPEINEIVPLPPARLPTWDGKLKWIEERKANIPPPKPSEALIELLAKAMVLDPKTGKPMPGSPVYSKED
;
A
#
# COMPACT_ATOMS: atom_id res chain seq x y z
N MET A 1 12.07 13.21 -2.61
CA MET A 1 11.97 14.67 -2.36
C MET A 1 11.71 14.95 -0.89
N ALA A 2 10.76 14.26 -0.25
CA ALA A 2 10.51 14.42 1.19
C ALA A 2 11.77 14.23 2.05
N ASP A 3 12.64 13.26 1.71
CA ASP A 3 13.87 12.99 2.49
C ASP A 3 14.88 14.15 2.46
N LYS A 4 14.80 15.03 1.45
CA LYS A 4 15.61 16.26 1.40
C LYS A 4 15.07 17.35 2.32
N LEU A 5 13.79 17.27 2.70
CA LEU A 5 13.09 18.26 3.52
C LEU A 5 12.94 17.80 4.97
N GLU A 6 13.08 16.49 5.22
CA GLU A 6 12.98 15.86 6.54
C GLU A 6 13.94 16.41 7.61
N PRO A 7 15.19 16.81 7.30
CA PRO A 7 16.08 17.33 8.32
C PRO A 7 15.47 18.51 9.09
N ILE A 8 15.71 18.53 10.41
CA ILE A 8 15.06 19.46 11.35
C ILE A 8 15.31 20.94 11.02
N ASP A 9 16.42 21.22 10.34
CA ASP A 9 16.88 22.54 9.93
C ASP A 9 16.39 22.98 8.54
N ILE A 10 15.58 22.15 7.86
CA ILE A 10 15.07 22.44 6.51
C ILE A 10 13.57 22.69 6.52
N ALA A 11 12.73 21.66 6.43
CA ALA A 11 11.27 21.78 6.35
C ALA A 11 10.56 20.47 6.75
N PRO A 12 10.76 19.98 7.99
CA PRO A 12 10.24 18.67 8.43
C PRO A 12 8.71 18.58 8.35
N GLU A 13 7.99 19.67 8.61
CA GLU A 13 6.53 19.72 8.45
C GLU A 13 6.10 19.51 7.00
N ILE A 14 6.85 20.05 6.03
CA ILE A 14 6.56 19.85 4.60
C ILE A 14 6.89 18.41 4.20
N ALA A 15 7.99 17.84 4.69
CA ALA A 15 8.31 16.44 4.47
C ALA A 15 7.19 15.52 4.97
N ARG A 16 6.64 15.79 6.17
CA ARG A 16 5.47 15.09 6.71
C ARG A 16 4.23 15.23 5.83
N GLN A 17 3.94 16.43 5.35
CA GLN A 17 2.81 16.65 4.43
C GLN A 17 2.97 15.87 3.13
N MET A 18 4.17 15.88 2.54
CA MET A 18 4.47 15.11 1.33
C MET A 18 4.32 13.61 1.56
N ARG A 19 4.86 13.08 2.66
CA ARG A 19 4.74 11.65 3.00
C ARG A 19 3.28 11.26 3.26
N ARG A 20 2.50 12.10 3.95
CA ARG A 20 1.07 11.88 4.16
C ARG A 20 0.32 11.79 2.83
N CYS A 21 0.59 12.71 1.91
CA CYS A 21 -0.02 12.71 0.58
C CYS A 21 0.34 11.44 -0.22
N ALA A 22 1.61 11.03 -0.20
CA ALA A 22 2.06 9.81 -0.86
C ALA A 22 1.46 8.54 -0.23
N ALA A 23 1.38 8.47 1.10
CA ALA A 23 0.74 7.38 1.82
C ALA A 23 -0.75 7.25 1.45
N THR A 24 -1.47 8.36 1.30
CA THR A 24 -2.87 8.36 0.80
C THR A 24 -2.99 7.89 -0.65
N GLN A 25 -1.93 8.03 -1.44
CA GLN A 25 -1.82 7.49 -2.80
C GLN A 25 -1.28 6.04 -2.82
N SER A 26 -1.40 5.33 -1.70
CA SER A 26 -0.98 3.94 -1.54
C SER A 26 0.53 3.71 -1.71
N ASN A 27 1.36 4.67 -1.32
CA ASN A 27 2.81 4.48 -1.25
C ASN A 27 3.21 3.95 0.14
N GLY A 28 3.56 2.66 0.20
CA GLY A 28 3.95 1.95 1.43
C GLY A 28 5.17 2.57 2.12
N ASP A 29 6.25 2.81 1.37
CA ASP A 29 7.50 3.39 1.88
C ASP A 29 7.27 4.75 2.56
N ALA A 30 6.48 5.63 1.92
CA ALA A 30 6.15 6.94 2.48
C ALA A 30 5.31 6.82 3.75
N ALA A 31 4.41 5.84 3.82
CA ALA A 31 3.58 5.58 4.99
C ALA A 31 4.43 5.08 6.17
N VAL A 32 5.38 4.16 5.92
CA VAL A 32 6.34 3.66 6.91
C VAL A 32 7.26 4.78 7.42
N ALA A 33 7.83 5.57 6.50
CA ALA A 33 8.67 6.71 6.86
C ALA A 33 7.91 7.73 7.72
N LEU A 34 6.65 8.03 7.36
CA LEU A 34 5.77 8.89 8.17
C LEU A 34 5.48 8.26 9.55
N GLY A 35 5.25 6.96 9.62
CA GLY A 35 5.00 6.24 10.86
C GLY A 35 6.17 6.33 11.84
N PHE A 36 7.40 6.15 11.36
CA PHE A 36 8.60 6.27 12.19
C PHE A 36 8.88 7.70 12.65
N ASP A 37 8.71 8.68 11.77
CA ASP A 37 8.83 10.11 12.09
C ASP A 37 7.86 10.50 13.22
N LEU A 38 6.57 10.20 13.04
CA LEU A 38 5.53 10.50 14.04
C LEU A 38 5.74 9.71 15.35
N LYS A 39 6.25 8.48 15.28
CA LYS A 39 6.60 7.70 16.47
C LYS A 39 7.74 8.36 17.25
N THR A 40 8.73 8.91 16.54
CA THR A 40 9.87 9.62 17.15
C THR A 40 9.38 10.85 17.92
N ASP A 41 8.40 11.55 17.37
CA ASP A 41 7.71 12.67 18.02
C ASP A 41 6.68 12.25 19.09
N ARG A 42 6.54 10.95 19.36
CA ARG A 42 5.56 10.34 20.29
C ARG A 42 4.09 10.61 19.92
N SER A 43 3.82 10.98 18.68
CA SER A 43 2.49 11.07 18.09
C SER A 43 1.97 9.66 17.74
N TYR A 44 1.85 8.79 18.73
CA TYR A 44 1.62 7.35 18.54
C TYR A 44 0.33 7.04 17.79
N LYS A 45 -0.74 7.80 18.00
CA LYS A 45 -2.00 7.62 17.29
C LYS A 45 -1.86 7.87 15.78
N ASP A 46 -1.18 8.95 15.42
CA ASP A 46 -0.97 9.30 14.01
C ASP A 46 0.04 8.34 13.35
N ALA A 47 1.05 7.91 14.09
CA ALA A 47 2.00 6.91 13.65
C ALA A 47 1.32 5.55 13.38
N LEU A 48 0.41 5.09 14.26
CA LEU A 48 -0.40 3.88 14.02
C LEU A 48 -1.20 4.00 12.73
N GLN A 49 -1.83 5.15 12.50
CA GLN A 49 -2.58 5.38 11.26
C GLN A 49 -1.67 5.35 10.02
N ALA A 50 -0.46 5.92 10.12
CA ALA A 50 0.50 5.88 9.03
C ALA A 50 0.96 4.44 8.72
N PHE A 51 1.31 3.65 9.74
CA PHE A 51 1.62 2.23 9.53
C PHE A 51 0.43 1.45 8.98
N GLN A 52 -0.79 1.72 9.44
CA GLN A 52 -2.00 1.09 8.91
C GLN A 52 -2.18 1.38 7.41
N ASN A 53 -1.90 2.61 6.97
CA ASN A 53 -1.91 2.96 5.56
C ASN A 53 -0.78 2.23 4.79
N GLY A 54 0.36 2.00 5.42
CA GLY A 54 1.43 1.14 4.89
C GLY A 54 0.93 -0.28 4.63
N VAL A 55 0.27 -0.90 5.61
CA VAL A 55 -0.34 -2.23 5.44
C VAL A 55 -1.40 -2.23 4.33
N ALA A 56 -2.23 -1.19 4.26
CA ALA A 56 -3.21 -1.05 3.18
C ALA A 56 -2.55 -1.03 1.79
N SER A 57 -1.36 -0.43 1.71
CA SER A 57 -0.54 -0.35 0.50
C SER A 57 0.23 -1.65 0.21
N GLY A 58 0.12 -2.67 1.07
CA GLY A 58 0.82 -3.94 0.94
C GLY A 58 2.23 -3.96 1.50
N ASP A 59 2.59 -3.00 2.34
CA ASP A 59 3.92 -2.94 2.95
C ASP A 59 4.08 -3.99 4.07
N GLU A 60 4.98 -4.95 3.84
CA GLU A 60 5.29 -6.02 4.79
C GLU A 60 5.88 -5.48 6.10
N ILE A 61 6.75 -4.47 6.02
CA ILE A 61 7.46 -3.90 7.16
C ILE A 61 6.46 -3.23 8.10
N ALA A 62 5.50 -2.49 7.56
CA ALA A 62 4.41 -1.89 8.32
C ALA A 62 3.61 -2.94 9.09
N ALA A 63 3.26 -4.05 8.44
CA ALA A 63 2.49 -5.13 9.06
C ALA A 63 3.31 -5.83 10.17
N SER A 64 4.58 -6.15 9.88
CA SER A 64 5.49 -6.76 10.84
C SER A 64 5.69 -5.85 12.06
N PHE A 65 5.86 -4.55 11.84
CA PHE A 65 6.02 -3.55 12.90
C PHE A 65 4.78 -3.47 13.80
N LEU A 66 3.58 -3.40 13.20
CA LEU A 66 2.33 -3.38 13.97
C LEU A 66 2.10 -4.67 14.76
N SER A 67 2.50 -5.83 14.23
CA SER A 67 2.48 -7.09 15.00
C SER A 67 3.28 -6.97 16.30
N LYS A 68 4.48 -6.38 16.25
CA LYS A 68 5.31 -6.17 17.45
C LYS A 68 4.72 -5.12 18.40
N VAL A 69 4.16 -4.03 17.86
CA VAL A 69 3.50 -2.98 18.67
C VAL A 69 2.35 -3.55 19.49
N PHE A 70 1.50 -4.41 18.90
CA PHE A 70 0.35 -4.99 19.60
C PHE A 70 0.69 -6.14 20.54
N ARG A 71 1.95 -6.58 20.63
CA ARG A 71 2.43 -7.44 21.71
C ARG A 71 2.71 -6.68 23.02
N GLY A 72 2.33 -5.39 23.09
CA GLY A 72 2.43 -4.58 24.31
C GLY A 72 3.86 -4.47 24.87
N PRO A 73 4.88 -4.13 24.06
CA PRO A 73 6.25 -3.97 24.55
C PRO A 73 6.30 -2.90 25.64
N LYS A 74 7.25 -3.07 26.56
CA LYS A 74 7.47 -2.11 27.66
C LYS A 74 8.17 -0.84 27.16
N PRO A 75 8.09 0.30 27.87
CA PRO A 75 8.68 1.57 27.44
C PRO A 75 10.21 1.57 27.21
N ASP A 76 10.93 0.60 27.77
CA ASP A 76 12.36 0.38 27.56
C ASP A 76 12.67 -0.24 26.19
N ASP A 77 11.72 -0.96 25.58
CA ASP A 77 11.77 -1.36 24.17
C ASP A 77 11.43 -0.16 23.28
N ARG A 78 12.42 0.71 23.08
CA ARG A 78 12.28 1.92 22.25
C ARG A 78 11.95 1.62 20.80
N LEU A 79 12.22 0.41 20.31
CA LEU A 79 11.99 0.05 18.92
C LEU A 79 10.49 -0.10 18.66
N TYR A 80 9.79 -0.88 19.48
CA TYR A 80 8.38 -1.23 19.25
C TYR A 80 7.38 -0.53 20.19
N PHE A 81 7.84 0.16 21.23
CA PHE A 81 6.94 0.88 22.13
C PHE A 81 6.17 2.01 21.42
N MET A 82 4.83 1.93 21.50
CA MET A 82 3.89 2.95 21.01
C MET A 82 2.67 3.14 21.93
N ALA A 83 2.84 2.87 23.22
CA ALA A 83 1.80 3.00 24.24
C ALA A 83 0.47 2.30 23.88
N GLN A 84 0.56 1.10 23.28
CA GLN A 84 -0.58 0.23 23.04
C GLN A 84 -0.69 -0.82 24.14
N GLU A 85 -1.92 -1.18 24.49
CA GLU A 85 -2.17 -2.36 25.32
C GLU A 85 -1.90 -3.63 24.51
N GLU A 86 -1.54 -4.71 25.20
CA GLU A 86 -1.33 -6.00 24.57
C GLU A 86 -2.64 -6.52 23.97
N ASP A 87 -2.63 -6.80 22.67
CA ASP A 87 -3.71 -7.41 21.91
C ASP A 87 -3.11 -8.52 21.04
N LEU A 88 -2.98 -9.71 21.62
CA LEU A 88 -2.35 -10.85 20.95
C LEU A 88 -3.12 -11.28 19.70
N GLN A 89 -4.45 -11.18 19.69
CA GLN A 89 -5.24 -11.55 18.50
C GLN A 89 -4.92 -10.61 17.34
N ARG A 90 -4.83 -9.31 17.60
CA ARG A 90 -4.46 -8.30 16.62
C ARG A 90 -3.02 -8.47 16.16
N ALA A 91 -2.10 -8.72 17.08
CA ALA A 91 -0.70 -8.99 16.76
C ALA A 91 -0.58 -10.19 15.80
N GLU A 92 -1.27 -11.29 16.07
CA GLU A 92 -1.25 -12.47 15.21
C GLU A 92 -1.89 -12.24 13.83
N ARG A 93 -2.94 -11.40 13.74
CA ARG A 93 -3.47 -10.99 12.42
C ARG A 93 -2.42 -10.23 11.60
N TYR A 94 -1.74 -9.26 12.20
CA TYR A 94 -0.65 -8.56 11.52
C TYR A 94 0.52 -9.47 11.16
N THR A 95 0.87 -10.45 12.01
CA THR A 95 1.88 -11.47 11.69
C THR A 95 1.48 -12.25 10.43
N LEU A 96 0.22 -12.71 10.36
CA LEU A 96 -0.27 -13.44 9.20
C LEU A 96 -0.28 -12.58 7.93
N ILE A 97 -0.74 -11.33 8.04
CA ILE A 97 -0.76 -10.38 6.93
C ILE A 97 0.67 -10.11 6.44
N SER A 98 1.62 -9.83 7.34
CA SER A 98 3.03 -9.65 7.01
C SER A 98 3.58 -10.85 6.25
N LYS A 99 3.35 -12.08 6.75
CA LYS A 99 3.79 -13.28 6.05
C LYS A 99 3.20 -13.38 4.64
N ILE A 100 1.90 -13.14 4.49
CA ILE A 100 1.23 -13.15 3.19
C ILE A 100 1.85 -12.10 2.25
N LEU A 101 2.06 -10.87 2.72
CA LEU A 101 2.65 -9.79 1.92
C LEU A 101 4.07 -10.14 1.49
N GLY A 102 4.87 -10.74 2.37
CA GLY A 102 6.21 -11.25 2.03
C GLY A 102 6.18 -12.36 0.99
N ASP A 103 5.33 -13.38 1.19
CA ASP A 103 5.15 -14.53 0.28
C ASP A 103 4.72 -14.09 -1.14
N TRP A 104 3.95 -12.99 -1.24
CA TRP A 104 3.45 -12.44 -2.50
C TRP A 104 4.16 -11.17 -2.95
N SER A 105 5.26 -10.76 -2.30
CA SER A 105 5.94 -9.48 -2.55
C SER A 105 6.28 -9.23 -4.03
N TYR A 106 6.70 -10.27 -4.75
CA TYR A 106 6.99 -10.25 -6.19
C TYR A 106 5.81 -9.80 -7.08
N ALA A 107 4.60 -9.84 -6.55
CA ALA A 107 3.36 -9.55 -7.24
C ALA A 107 2.74 -8.22 -6.83
N ASN A 108 3.43 -7.45 -5.98
CA ASN A 108 2.99 -6.14 -5.47
C ASN A 108 1.58 -6.18 -4.85
N PRO A 109 1.40 -6.96 -3.77
CA PRO A 109 0.11 -7.13 -3.11
C PRO A 109 -0.39 -5.83 -2.48
N SER A 110 -1.69 -5.75 -2.21
CA SER A 110 -2.31 -4.63 -1.49
C SER A 110 -3.40 -5.14 -0.55
N VAL A 111 -3.70 -4.38 0.50
CA VAL A 111 -4.72 -4.75 1.51
C VAL A 111 -5.68 -3.58 1.78
N PRO A 112 -6.37 -3.03 0.76
CA PRO A 112 -7.26 -1.87 0.95
C PRO A 112 -8.33 -2.08 2.03
N GLU A 113 -8.72 -3.33 2.27
CA GLU A 113 -9.68 -3.76 3.28
C GLU A 113 -9.08 -3.88 4.71
N ILE A 114 -7.85 -3.43 4.98
CA ILE A 114 -7.18 -3.64 6.28
C ILE A 114 -8.01 -3.17 7.48
N ASN A 115 -8.80 -2.10 7.33
CA ASN A 115 -9.67 -1.61 8.41
C ASN A 115 -10.92 -2.49 8.63
N GLU A 116 -11.31 -3.31 7.65
CA GLU A 116 -12.34 -4.34 7.79
C GLU A 116 -11.78 -5.60 8.44
N ILE A 117 -10.45 -5.80 8.42
CA ILE A 117 -9.77 -6.99 8.96
C ILE A 117 -9.21 -6.72 10.36
N VAL A 118 -8.48 -5.62 10.54
CA VAL A 118 -7.75 -5.25 11.75
C VAL A 118 -7.93 -3.75 12.06
N PRO A 119 -9.15 -3.29 12.40
CA PRO A 119 -9.38 -1.88 12.68
C PRO A 119 -8.63 -1.43 13.94
N LEU A 120 -7.72 -0.46 13.83
CA LEU A 120 -7.57 0.66 14.81
C LEU A 120 -8.20 0.52 16.22
N PRO A 121 -7.50 0.31 17.36
CA PRO A 121 -8.15 0.55 18.66
C PRO A 121 -8.76 1.96 18.72
N PRO A 122 -9.92 2.15 19.38
CA PRO A 122 -10.58 1.22 20.31
C PRO A 122 -11.54 0.21 19.65
N ALA A 123 -11.58 0.12 18.32
CA ALA A 123 -12.49 -0.80 17.63
C ALA A 123 -12.16 -2.27 17.95
N ARG A 124 -13.20 -3.08 18.15
CA ARG A 124 -13.05 -4.53 18.34
C ARG A 124 -12.71 -5.21 17.03
N LEU A 125 -11.96 -6.30 17.11
CA LEU A 125 -11.65 -7.11 15.94
C LEU A 125 -12.92 -7.79 15.40
N PRO A 126 -13.23 -7.63 14.11
CA PRO A 126 -14.33 -8.35 13.46
C PRO A 126 -13.95 -9.82 13.23
N THR A 127 -14.91 -10.66 12.88
CA THR A 127 -14.61 -12.02 12.39
C THR A 127 -13.82 -11.95 11.08
N TRP A 128 -12.76 -12.74 10.97
CA TRP A 128 -11.93 -12.80 9.76
C TRP A 128 -11.51 -14.24 9.50
N ASP A 129 -11.55 -14.66 8.25
CA ASP A 129 -11.27 -16.03 7.79
C ASP A 129 -9.78 -16.27 7.44
N GLY A 130 -8.93 -15.26 7.64
CA GLY A 130 -7.50 -15.34 7.37
C GLY A 130 -7.12 -15.10 5.92
N LYS A 131 -8.04 -14.63 5.06
CA LYS A 131 -7.79 -14.36 3.64
C LYS A 131 -7.81 -12.88 3.31
N LEU A 132 -7.11 -12.52 2.25
CA LEU A 132 -7.12 -11.17 1.68
C LEU A 132 -7.83 -11.19 0.32
N LYS A 133 -8.67 -10.20 0.05
CA LYS A 133 -9.43 -10.06 -1.22
C LYS A 133 -8.48 -10.10 -2.42
N TRP A 134 -7.34 -9.41 -2.30
CA TRP A 134 -6.31 -9.39 -3.34
C TRP A 134 -5.81 -10.79 -3.75
N ILE A 135 -5.66 -11.72 -2.80
CA ILE A 135 -5.22 -13.09 -3.12
C ILE A 135 -6.33 -13.84 -3.86
N GLU A 136 -7.58 -13.67 -3.44
CA GLU A 136 -8.72 -14.32 -4.07
C GLU A 136 -8.89 -13.84 -5.51
N GLU A 137 -8.83 -12.53 -5.74
CA GLU A 137 -8.89 -11.92 -7.08
C GLU A 137 -7.73 -12.41 -7.96
N ARG A 138 -6.51 -12.41 -7.43
CA ARG A 138 -5.33 -12.88 -8.16
C ARG A 138 -5.43 -14.35 -8.54
N LYS A 139 -5.85 -15.21 -7.61
CA LYS A 139 -6.02 -16.66 -7.86
C LYS A 139 -7.20 -16.95 -8.78
N ALA A 140 -8.25 -16.14 -8.74
CA ALA A 140 -9.37 -16.26 -9.67
C ALA A 140 -8.94 -15.95 -11.11
N ASN A 141 -7.84 -15.20 -11.30
CA ASN A 141 -7.25 -14.87 -12.60
C ASN A 141 -8.30 -14.37 -13.61
N ILE A 142 -9.23 -13.56 -13.11
CA ILE A 142 -10.33 -13.02 -13.91
C ILE A 142 -9.71 -11.95 -14.82
N PRO A 143 -9.81 -12.09 -16.16
CA PRO A 143 -9.28 -11.08 -17.06
C PRO A 143 -10.01 -9.75 -16.83
N PRO A 144 -9.31 -8.61 -16.91
CA PRO A 144 -9.95 -7.31 -16.80
C PRO A 144 -11.06 -7.18 -17.85
N PRO A 145 -12.11 -6.39 -17.58
CA PRO A 145 -13.16 -6.16 -18.56
C PRO A 145 -12.53 -5.61 -19.84
N LYS A 146 -13.00 -6.10 -20.99
CA LYS A 146 -12.55 -5.58 -22.28
C LYS A 146 -12.83 -4.06 -22.33
N PRO A 147 -11.91 -3.25 -22.86
CA PRO A 147 -12.19 -1.84 -23.12
C PRO A 147 -13.44 -1.68 -23.99
N SER A 148 -14.14 -0.54 -23.86
CA SER A 148 -15.28 -0.25 -24.74
C SER A 148 -14.83 -0.11 -26.19
N GLU A 149 -15.68 -0.51 -27.14
CA GLU A 149 -15.38 -0.39 -28.58
C GLU A 149 -15.05 1.06 -28.96
N ALA A 150 -15.77 2.03 -28.39
CA ALA A 150 -15.50 3.46 -28.59
C ALA A 150 -14.10 3.88 -28.12
N LEU A 151 -13.60 3.31 -27.01
CA LEU A 151 -12.23 3.58 -26.54
C LEU A 151 -11.21 2.94 -27.47
N ILE A 152 -11.46 1.72 -27.95
CA ILE A 152 -10.59 1.02 -28.91
C ILE A 152 -10.48 1.83 -30.20
N GLU A 153 -11.60 2.31 -30.75
CA GLU A 153 -11.61 3.14 -31.96
C GLU A 153 -10.87 4.47 -31.76
N LEU A 154 -11.08 5.13 -30.63
CA LEU A 154 -10.42 6.41 -30.31
C LEU A 154 -8.90 6.24 -30.25
N LEU A 155 -8.42 5.23 -29.52
CA LEU A 155 -6.99 4.96 -29.37
C LEU A 155 -6.36 4.48 -30.69
N ALA A 156 -7.05 3.62 -31.43
CA ALA A 156 -6.59 3.15 -32.74
C ALA A 156 -6.46 4.33 -33.72
N LYS A 157 -7.46 5.23 -33.78
CA LYS A 157 -7.39 6.42 -34.64
C LYS A 157 -6.26 7.37 -34.23
N ALA A 158 -6.06 7.58 -32.93
CA ALA A 158 -4.98 8.45 -32.43
C ALA A 158 -3.59 7.94 -32.83
N MET A 159 -3.40 6.62 -32.86
CA MET A 159 -2.13 5.97 -33.24
C MET A 159 -2.07 5.53 -34.70
N VAL A 160 -3.09 5.85 -35.50
CA VAL A 160 -3.24 5.44 -36.92
C VAL A 160 -3.11 3.91 -37.07
N LEU A 161 -3.84 3.18 -36.23
CA LEU A 161 -3.92 1.71 -36.22
C LEU A 161 -5.28 1.24 -36.78
N ASP A 162 -5.32 0.03 -37.31
CA ASP A 162 -6.56 -0.65 -37.63
C ASP A 162 -7.33 -0.99 -36.33
N PRO A 163 -8.56 -0.50 -36.11
CA PRO A 163 -9.27 -0.69 -34.84
C PRO A 163 -9.64 -2.15 -34.53
N LYS A 164 -9.73 -3.03 -35.54
CA LYS A 164 -10.10 -4.44 -35.36
C LYS A 164 -8.89 -5.31 -35.03
N THR A 165 -7.72 -4.96 -35.55
CA THR A 165 -6.51 -5.81 -35.49
C THR A 165 -5.37 -5.19 -34.69
N GLY A 166 -5.42 -3.88 -34.41
CA GLY A 166 -4.35 -3.12 -33.76
C GLY A 166 -3.11 -2.93 -34.63
N LYS A 167 -3.14 -3.34 -35.90
CA LYS A 167 -1.97 -3.26 -36.80
C LYS A 167 -1.68 -1.81 -37.23
N PRO A 168 -0.40 -1.39 -37.27
CA PRO A 168 -0.03 -0.07 -37.79
C PRO A 168 -0.46 0.10 -39.24
N MET A 169 -1.15 1.20 -39.54
CA MET A 169 -1.46 1.60 -40.91
C MET A 169 -0.40 2.57 -41.44
N PRO A 170 -0.27 2.75 -42.78
CA PRO A 170 0.61 3.75 -43.34
C PRO A 170 0.35 5.14 -42.74
N GLY A 171 1.40 5.77 -42.20
CA GLY A 171 1.30 7.05 -41.48
C GLY A 171 1.23 6.92 -39.96
N SER A 172 1.21 5.69 -39.41
CA SER A 172 1.38 5.47 -37.97
C SER A 172 2.82 5.78 -37.54
N PRO A 173 3.02 6.39 -36.35
CA PRO A 173 4.35 6.62 -35.78
C PRO A 173 5.13 5.32 -35.48
N VAL A 174 4.43 4.19 -35.42
CA VAL A 174 5.01 2.85 -35.20
C VAL A 174 4.95 1.96 -36.46
N TYR A 175 4.68 2.57 -37.62
CA TYR A 175 4.70 1.85 -38.89
C TYR A 175 6.15 1.58 -39.32
N SER A 176 6.63 0.36 -39.09
CA SER A 176 7.82 -0.18 -39.74
C SER A 176 7.42 -0.77 -41.09
N LYS A 177 7.97 -0.21 -42.18
CA LYS A 177 8.03 -0.93 -43.45
C LYS A 177 9.03 -2.06 -43.25
N GLU A 178 8.56 -3.28 -43.06
CA GLU A 178 9.42 -4.44 -43.27
C GLU A 178 9.82 -4.43 -44.76
N ASP A 179 11.13 -4.50 -45.03
CA ASP A 179 11.74 -4.58 -46.36
C ASP A 179 11.31 -5.83 -47.14
#